data_AF-A0A8K0SUW8-F1
#
_entry.id   AF-A0A8K0SUW8-F1
#
_cell.length_a   1.000
_cell.length_b   1.000
_cell.length_c   1.000
_cell.angle_alpha   90.00
_cell.angle_beta   90.00
_cell.angle_gamma   90.00
#
_symmetry.space_group_name_H-M   'P 1'
#
loop_
_entity.id
_entity.type
_entity.pdbx_description
1 polymer ?
#
loop_
_entity_poly.entity_id
_entity_poly.type
_entity_poly.pdbx_seq_one_letter_code
_entity_poly.pdbx_strand_id
1 'polypeptide(L)'
;MRVLRVSPQRPVSPSFFVCPSGKMPAPFPSESFDEPARDPRKPAFPYNSGLNLTIRRHIPPQPFGACGYERDARPRNLIKSKEIQGLTHSEFCLRYPPTETRPHPDTSTRTIRIIDQLACRDGRGVQVVRCSLEGGNRIYVAKIYDPLYYTFGCEGWAKRSDVTLLADEDYSREASGYEELRKAGVDGSLVPTYYGSWTFEASLLNTRITRQVRLILVEFIKGESLMSLYRSSLPSSAPKRLNSEQRLRILARAMEVYSKVHFCQVSHGDFAPRNAVLRGPDLENPDIVLIDLNSCTVHTRPKSVYRPVEARRPLNPAYLFWSELPEGFEYWFPEPHFSKPAVYKGWLRSQSRWYDPAKFEQPTKENRESENFDEPVEYSDPISDEENRLKCQ
;
A
#
# COMPACT_ATOMS: atom_id res chain seq x y z
N MET A 1 35.78 -9.09 16.55
CA MET A 1 34.49 -8.46 16.19
C MET A 1 33.87 -9.25 15.05
N ARG A 2 32.79 -10.00 15.29
CA ARG A 2 32.05 -10.71 14.24
C ARG A 2 31.09 -9.72 13.58
N VAL A 3 31.37 -9.35 12.34
CA VAL A 3 30.44 -8.62 11.47
C VAL A 3 29.29 -9.58 11.17
N LEU A 4 28.10 -9.29 11.71
CA LEU A 4 26.90 -10.08 11.43
C LEU A 4 26.34 -9.69 10.07
N ARG A 5 26.14 -10.72 9.24
CA ARG A 5 25.63 -10.73 7.87
C ARG A 5 24.26 -10.05 7.76
N VAL A 6 24.07 -9.25 6.73
CA VAL A 6 22.74 -8.77 6.32
C VAL A 6 22.61 -8.98 4.81
N SER A 7 21.86 -10.01 4.42
CA SER A 7 21.34 -10.11 3.06
C SER A 7 20.32 -8.98 2.84
N PRO A 8 20.32 -8.31 1.69
CA PRO A 8 19.34 -7.28 1.35
C PRO A 8 17.96 -7.92 1.36
N GLN A 9 17.09 -7.35 2.19
CA GLN A 9 15.79 -7.92 2.49
C GLN A 9 14.84 -7.63 1.33
N ARG A 10 14.23 -8.70 0.82
CA ARG A 10 13.33 -8.71 -0.34
C ARG A 10 12.07 -7.89 -0.07
N PRO A 11 11.37 -7.42 -1.12
CA PRO A 11 9.94 -7.16 -1.00
C PRO A 11 9.29 -8.45 -0.49
N VAL A 12 8.71 -8.41 0.71
CA VAL A 12 8.00 -9.56 1.24
C VAL A 12 6.60 -9.52 0.66
N SER A 13 6.31 -10.41 -0.30
CA SER A 13 4.93 -10.66 -0.72
C SER A 13 4.11 -11.10 0.50
N PRO A 14 2.91 -10.55 0.71
CA PRO A 14 1.92 -11.25 1.50
C PRO A 14 1.58 -12.52 0.73
N SER A 15 2.08 -13.66 1.19
CA SER A 15 1.66 -14.96 0.69
C SER A 15 0.16 -15.09 0.91
N PHE A 16 -0.63 -14.83 -0.11
CA PHE A 16 -1.92 -15.49 -0.22
C PHE A 16 -1.61 -16.99 -0.26
N PHE A 17 -2.17 -17.74 0.67
CA PHE A 17 -2.15 -19.20 0.63
C PHE A 17 -2.79 -19.66 -0.69
N VAL A 18 -1.98 -19.84 -1.74
CA VAL A 18 -2.34 -20.66 -2.88
C VAL A 18 -2.09 -22.09 -2.43
N CYS A 19 -3.17 -22.80 -2.15
CA CYS A 19 -3.13 -24.20 -1.73
C CYS A 19 -2.45 -25.04 -2.83
N PRO A 20 -1.30 -25.68 -2.59
CA PRO A 20 -0.60 -26.46 -3.59
C PRO A 20 -1.16 -27.89 -3.58
N SER A 21 -2.35 -28.09 -4.14
CA SER A 21 -2.75 -29.39 -4.68
C SER A 21 -4.00 -29.23 -5.55
N GLY A 22 -3.87 -29.59 -6.83
CA GLY A 22 -4.98 -29.72 -7.78
C GLY A 22 -5.87 -30.93 -7.47
N LYS A 23 -6.31 -31.08 -6.22
CA LYS A 23 -7.35 -32.03 -5.82
C LYS A 23 -8.50 -31.23 -5.24
N MET A 24 -9.65 -31.25 -5.92
CA MET A 24 -10.89 -30.75 -5.33
C MET A 24 -11.12 -31.45 -3.99
N PRO A 25 -11.28 -30.72 -2.87
CA PRO A 25 -11.71 -31.33 -1.63
C PRO A 25 -13.12 -31.90 -1.83
N ALA A 26 -13.36 -33.06 -1.23
CA ALA A 26 -14.69 -33.67 -1.19
C ALA A 26 -15.73 -32.65 -0.67
N PRO A 27 -16.99 -32.72 -1.12
CA PRO A 27 -18.02 -31.80 -0.65
C PRO A 27 -18.11 -31.88 0.87
N PHE A 28 -17.85 -30.74 1.52
CA PHE A 28 -18.00 -30.61 2.96
C PHE A 28 -19.47 -30.90 3.33
N PRO A 29 -19.73 -31.55 4.48
CA PRO A 29 -21.08 -31.71 4.97
C PRO A 29 -21.74 -30.33 5.08
N SER A 30 -22.99 -30.25 4.63
CA SER A 30 -23.82 -29.05 4.66
C SER A 30 -24.16 -28.67 6.11
N GLU A 31 -23.21 -28.09 6.82
CA GLU A 31 -23.52 -27.25 7.96
C GLU A 31 -24.20 -25.99 7.41
N SER A 32 -25.42 -25.73 7.87
CA SER A 32 -26.16 -24.52 7.55
C SER A 32 -25.30 -23.30 7.89
N PHE A 33 -24.88 -22.57 6.86
CA PHE A 33 -24.25 -21.28 7.05
C PHE A 33 -25.30 -20.33 7.62
N ASP A 34 -25.20 -20.02 8.92
CA ASP A 34 -25.98 -18.94 9.50
C ASP A 34 -25.65 -17.66 8.72
N GLU A 35 -26.67 -17.04 8.11
CA GLU A 35 -26.54 -15.70 7.54
C GLU A 35 -25.93 -14.79 8.62
N PRO A 36 -24.93 -13.96 8.28
CA PRO A 36 -24.37 -13.03 9.25
C PRO A 36 -25.51 -12.17 9.80
N ALA A 37 -25.71 -12.23 11.12
CA ALA A 37 -26.77 -11.51 11.80
C ALA A 37 -26.83 -10.05 11.30
N ARG A 38 -27.99 -9.66 10.78
CA ARG A 38 -28.24 -8.31 10.26
C ARG A 38 -27.85 -7.29 11.34
N ASP A 39 -27.04 -6.29 10.99
CA ASP A 39 -26.65 -5.22 11.92
C ASP A 39 -27.54 -3.98 11.71
N PRO A 40 -28.62 -3.80 12.50
CA PRO A 40 -29.55 -2.68 12.32
C PRO A 40 -28.97 -1.33 12.75
N ARG A 41 -27.83 -1.32 13.46
CA ARG A 41 -27.20 -0.09 13.96
C ARG A 41 -26.09 0.42 13.05
N LYS A 42 -25.62 -0.39 12.10
CA LYS A 42 -24.64 0.03 11.12
C LYS A 42 -25.27 1.04 10.14
N PRO A 43 -24.82 2.31 10.09
CA PRO A 43 -25.32 3.26 9.11
C PRO A 43 -25.01 2.80 7.69
N ALA A 44 -25.91 3.12 6.76
CA ALA A 44 -25.59 3.11 5.35
C ALA A 44 -24.33 3.94 5.09
N PHE A 45 -23.53 3.50 4.11
CA PHE A 45 -22.18 4.00 3.87
C PHE A 45 -22.08 5.56 3.96
N PRO A 46 -21.33 6.13 4.92
CA PRO A 46 -21.59 7.49 5.39
C PRO A 46 -20.75 8.55 4.69
N TYR A 47 -19.62 8.18 4.08
CA TYR A 47 -18.62 9.13 3.57
C TYR A 47 -18.97 9.66 2.17
N ASN A 48 -20.08 10.39 2.07
CA ASN A 48 -20.60 10.95 0.83
C ASN A 48 -20.19 12.42 0.66
N SER A 49 -20.28 12.92 -0.58
CA SER A 49 -20.04 14.33 -0.90
C SER A 49 -20.90 15.25 -0.03
N GLY A 50 -20.29 16.35 0.45
CA GLY A 50 -20.95 17.35 1.29
C GLY A 50 -20.93 17.05 2.79
N LEU A 51 -20.52 15.85 3.22
CA LEU A 51 -20.38 15.54 4.64
C LEU A 51 -19.28 16.37 5.29
N ASN A 52 -19.59 16.96 6.45
CA ASN A 52 -18.61 17.63 7.30
C ASN A 52 -18.21 16.72 8.46
N LEU A 53 -16.90 16.61 8.72
CA LEU A 53 -16.35 15.87 9.85
C LEU A 53 -15.51 16.80 10.72
N THR A 54 -15.84 16.88 12.00
CA THR A 54 -15.02 17.59 12.99
C THR A 54 -13.93 16.66 13.51
N ILE A 55 -12.69 16.98 13.20
CA ILE A 55 -11.51 16.17 13.47
C ILE A 55 -10.63 16.87 14.51
N ARG A 56 -9.94 16.08 15.35
CA ARG A 56 -8.91 16.55 16.30
C ARG A 56 -7.62 15.78 16.08
N ARG A 57 -6.48 16.40 16.41
CA ARG A 57 -5.17 15.74 16.27
C ARG A 57 -5.11 14.46 17.09
N HIS A 58 -4.42 13.45 16.57
CA HIS A 58 -4.22 12.18 17.24
C HIS A 58 -2.78 11.70 17.08
N ILE A 59 -2.21 11.12 18.14
CA ILE A 59 -0.90 10.47 18.10
C ILE A 59 -1.13 9.00 17.70
N PRO A 60 -0.64 8.51 16.55
CA PRO A 60 -0.75 7.10 16.20
C PRO A 60 -0.08 6.21 17.24
N PRO A 61 -0.60 4.98 17.49
CA PRO A 61 0.17 3.98 18.22
C PRO A 61 1.43 3.62 17.42
N GLN A 62 2.41 2.99 18.09
CA GLN A 62 3.54 2.39 17.36
C GLN A 62 3.01 1.38 16.34
N PRO A 63 3.63 1.28 15.15
CA PRO A 63 3.14 0.39 14.12
C PRO A 63 3.26 -1.07 14.57
N PHE A 64 2.29 -1.88 14.17
CA PHE A 64 2.25 -3.31 14.44
C PHE A 64 1.50 -4.04 13.32
N GLY A 65 1.53 -5.38 13.37
CA GLY A 65 0.79 -6.23 12.44
C GLY A 65 1.63 -7.33 11.82
N ALA A 66 1.00 -8.18 11.03
CA ALA A 66 1.64 -9.40 10.50
C ALA A 66 2.79 -9.12 9.52
N CYS A 67 2.80 -7.94 8.89
CA CYS A 67 3.80 -7.56 7.90
C CYS A 67 4.92 -6.74 8.56
N GLY A 68 5.95 -7.43 9.05
CA GLY A 68 7.22 -6.80 9.41
C GLY A 68 7.39 -6.36 10.86
N TYR A 69 6.50 -6.78 11.77
CA TYR A 69 6.62 -6.52 13.21
C TYR A 69 6.49 -7.79 14.06
N GLU A 70 7.15 -7.81 15.22
CA GLU A 70 7.06 -8.91 16.19
C GLU A 70 5.63 -9.05 16.73
N ARG A 71 5.23 -10.28 17.08
CA ARG A 71 3.83 -10.58 17.49
C ARG A 71 3.38 -9.81 18.73
N ASP A 72 4.31 -9.51 19.62
CA ASP A 72 4.08 -8.77 20.86
C ASP A 72 4.08 -7.24 20.64
N ALA A 73 4.27 -6.75 19.42
CA ALA A 73 4.07 -5.34 19.06
C ALA A 73 2.59 -4.93 19.13
N ARG A 74 1.69 -5.90 19.10
CA ARG A 74 0.25 -5.66 19.17
C ARG A 74 -0.14 -5.04 20.52
N PRO A 75 -1.02 -4.03 20.53
CA PRO A 75 -1.49 -3.40 21.76
C PRO A 75 -2.42 -4.29 22.56
N ARG A 76 -3.00 -5.33 21.94
CA ARG A 76 -3.86 -6.32 22.59
C ARG A 76 -3.76 -7.70 21.95
N ASN A 77 -4.21 -8.71 22.69
CA ASN A 77 -4.35 -10.06 22.17
C ASN A 77 -5.44 -10.13 21.07
N LEU A 78 -5.28 -11.08 20.16
CA LEU A 78 -6.30 -11.41 19.17
C LEU A 78 -7.57 -11.88 19.86
N ILE A 79 -8.71 -11.36 19.45
CA ILE A 79 -10.01 -11.84 19.94
C ILE A 79 -10.27 -13.23 19.34
N LYS A 80 -10.66 -14.19 20.17
CA LYS A 80 -10.92 -15.56 19.73
C LYS A 80 -12.15 -15.57 18.81
N SER A 81 -12.09 -16.33 17.71
CA SER A 81 -13.20 -16.42 16.73
C SER A 81 -14.57 -16.68 17.36
N LYS A 82 -14.64 -17.51 18.41
CA LYS A 82 -15.89 -17.81 19.14
C LYS A 82 -16.49 -16.58 19.82
N GLU A 83 -15.66 -15.66 20.30
CA GLU A 83 -16.11 -14.41 20.93
C GLU A 83 -16.64 -13.41 19.89
N ILE A 84 -16.09 -13.43 18.66
CA ILE A 84 -16.53 -12.56 17.56
C ILE A 84 -17.86 -13.05 16.96
N GLN A 85 -18.07 -14.37 16.90
CA GLN A 85 -19.28 -14.99 16.35
C GLN A 85 -20.58 -14.61 17.09
N GLY A 86 -20.51 -14.19 18.35
CA GLY A 86 -21.68 -13.75 19.11
C GLY A 86 -22.06 -12.27 18.92
N LEU A 87 -21.27 -11.48 18.17
CA LEU A 87 -21.41 -10.02 18.11
C LEU A 87 -21.80 -9.54 16.72
N THR A 88 -22.72 -8.58 16.64
CA THR A 88 -22.88 -7.76 15.43
C THR A 88 -21.65 -6.89 15.20
N HIS A 89 -21.49 -6.35 13.99
CA HIS A 89 -20.32 -5.55 13.63
C HIS A 89 -20.20 -4.29 14.50
N SER A 90 -21.31 -3.59 14.71
CA SER A 90 -21.40 -2.41 15.58
C SER A 90 -21.07 -2.75 17.03
N GLU A 91 -21.56 -3.88 17.56
CA GLU A 91 -21.23 -4.33 18.93
C GLU A 91 -19.77 -4.63 19.09
N PHE A 92 -19.17 -5.29 18.10
CA PHE A 92 -17.75 -5.58 18.10
C PHE A 92 -16.93 -4.28 18.13
N CYS A 93 -17.28 -3.30 17.27
CA CYS A 93 -16.59 -2.01 17.22
C CYS A 93 -16.71 -1.22 18.53
N LEU A 94 -17.87 -1.29 19.21
CA LEU A 94 -18.06 -0.62 20.51
C LEU A 94 -17.33 -1.33 21.65
N ARG A 95 -17.30 -2.66 21.64
CA ARG A 95 -16.67 -3.47 22.69
C ARG A 95 -15.15 -3.45 22.62
N TYR A 96 -14.60 -3.35 21.41
CA TYR A 96 -13.16 -3.37 21.15
C TYR A 96 -12.74 -2.13 20.36
N PRO A 97 -12.82 -0.92 20.96
CA PRO A 97 -12.53 0.32 20.25
C PRO A 97 -11.07 0.37 19.75
N PRO A 98 -10.76 1.26 18.78
CA PRO A 98 -9.40 1.52 18.34
C PRO A 98 -8.47 1.82 19.52
N THR A 99 -7.20 1.47 19.35
CA THR A 99 -6.16 1.67 20.35
C THR A 99 -6.04 3.16 20.67
N GLU A 100 -6.20 3.49 21.95
CA GLU A 100 -5.98 4.84 22.45
C GLU A 100 -4.51 5.08 22.77
N THR A 101 -4.07 6.31 22.53
CA THR A 101 -2.73 6.78 22.85
C THR A 101 -2.82 8.02 23.74
N ARG A 102 -1.67 8.60 24.08
CA ARG A 102 -1.65 9.86 24.81
C ARG A 102 -2.35 10.96 24.00
N PRO A 103 -3.13 11.85 24.64
CA PRO A 103 -3.72 12.98 23.95
C PRO A 103 -2.66 13.80 23.22
N HIS A 104 -2.99 14.25 22.01
CA HIS A 104 -2.10 15.12 21.26
C HIS A 104 -2.01 16.49 21.96
N PRO A 105 -0.82 17.13 22.07
CA PRO A 105 -0.66 18.42 22.73
C PRO A 105 -1.51 19.55 22.11
N ASP A 106 -1.67 19.51 20.79
CA ASP A 106 -2.63 20.35 20.07
C ASP A 106 -4.04 19.78 20.23
N THR A 107 -4.88 20.50 20.98
CA THR A 107 -6.29 20.17 21.24
C THR A 107 -7.25 20.85 20.25
N SER A 108 -6.74 21.56 19.23
CA SER A 108 -7.58 22.23 18.25
C SER A 108 -8.39 21.23 17.43
N THR A 109 -9.62 21.64 17.13
CA THR A 109 -10.49 20.94 16.19
C THR A 109 -10.44 21.63 14.84
N ARG A 110 -10.65 20.84 13.79
CA ARG A 110 -10.83 21.33 12.43
C ARG A 110 -12.02 20.64 11.80
N THR A 111 -12.66 21.31 10.86
CA THR A 111 -13.71 20.69 10.05
C THR A 111 -13.14 20.36 8.67
N ILE A 112 -13.26 19.11 8.25
CA ILE A 112 -13.06 18.73 6.85
C ILE A 112 -14.42 18.58 6.18
N ARG A 113 -14.51 19.04 4.92
CA ARG A 113 -15.66 18.82 4.05
C ARG A 113 -15.29 17.79 2.98
N ILE A 114 -16.03 16.69 2.92
CA ILE A 114 -15.86 15.69 1.87
C ILE A 114 -16.36 16.27 0.54
N ILE A 115 -15.50 16.23 -0.47
CA ILE A 115 -15.80 16.69 -1.83
C ILE A 115 -16.35 15.52 -2.64
N ASP A 116 -15.61 14.42 -2.69
CA ASP A 116 -16.03 13.19 -3.37
C ASP A 116 -15.29 11.96 -2.85
N GLN A 117 -15.76 10.80 -3.29
CA GLN A 117 -15.20 9.50 -2.98
C GLN A 117 -14.13 9.15 -4.02
N LEU A 118 -12.94 8.78 -3.56
CA LEU A 118 -11.88 8.26 -4.42
C LEU A 118 -11.88 6.74 -4.43
N ALA A 119 -12.03 6.12 -3.24
CA ALA A 119 -12.13 4.69 -3.10
C ALA A 119 -12.92 4.34 -1.84
N CYS A 120 -14.23 4.12 -2.01
CA CYS A 120 -15.18 3.94 -0.93
C CYS A 120 -16.10 2.75 -1.22
N ARG A 121 -16.15 1.79 -0.29
CA ARG A 121 -17.08 0.65 -0.36
C ARG A 121 -17.15 -0.05 1.00
N ASP A 122 -18.32 -0.56 1.36
CA ASP A 122 -18.43 -1.45 2.50
C ASP A 122 -17.60 -2.75 2.28
N GLY A 123 -16.94 -3.23 3.33
CA GLY A 123 -16.02 -4.36 3.25
C GLY A 123 -14.76 -4.09 2.42
N ARG A 124 -14.38 -2.83 2.20
CA ARG A 124 -13.11 -2.48 1.53
C ARG A 124 -11.94 -2.39 2.51
N GLY A 125 -12.22 -2.03 3.76
CA GLY A 125 -11.20 -1.56 4.69
C GLY A 125 -11.13 -0.04 4.74
N VAL A 126 -9.95 0.53 4.45
CA VAL A 126 -9.72 1.98 4.43
C VAL A 126 -10.63 2.68 3.41
N GLN A 127 -11.26 3.77 3.84
CA GLN A 127 -12.12 4.60 2.99
C GLN A 127 -11.33 5.84 2.56
N VAL A 128 -11.27 6.12 1.27
CA VAL A 128 -10.44 7.19 0.71
C VAL A 128 -11.32 8.25 0.06
N VAL A 129 -11.25 9.47 0.55
CA VAL A 129 -12.06 10.60 0.07
C VAL A 129 -11.19 11.81 -0.22
N ARG A 130 -11.61 12.61 -1.20
CA ARG A 130 -11.07 13.94 -1.44
C ARG A 130 -11.79 14.93 -0.54
N CYS A 131 -11.07 15.80 0.13
CA CYS A 131 -11.65 16.76 1.06
C CYS A 131 -10.92 18.11 1.05
N SER A 132 -11.55 19.12 1.64
CA SER A 132 -10.92 20.40 1.96
C SER A 132 -11.10 20.72 3.43
N LEU A 133 -10.21 21.54 3.98
CA LEU A 133 -10.40 22.15 5.30
C LEU A 133 -11.34 23.35 5.17
N GLU A 134 -12.17 23.58 6.19
CA GLU A 134 -13.01 24.76 6.28
C GLU A 134 -12.19 26.05 6.12
N GLY A 135 -12.68 26.96 5.27
CA GLY A 135 -11.99 28.22 4.93
C GLY A 135 -10.72 28.07 4.07
N GLY A 136 -10.36 26.86 3.63
CA GLY A 136 -9.18 26.60 2.82
C GLY A 136 -9.50 26.23 1.36
N ASN A 137 -8.66 26.70 0.44
CA ASN A 137 -8.72 26.30 -0.99
C ASN A 137 -7.89 25.04 -1.31
N ARG A 138 -7.14 24.51 -0.33
CA ARG A 138 -6.29 23.34 -0.53
C ARG A 138 -7.11 22.05 -0.48
N ILE A 139 -6.82 21.17 -1.41
CA ILE A 139 -7.42 19.83 -1.50
C ILE A 139 -6.49 18.81 -0.84
N TYR A 140 -7.09 17.93 -0.06
CA TYR A 140 -6.46 16.84 0.67
C TYR A 140 -7.09 15.52 0.28
N VAL A 141 -6.39 14.44 0.59
CA VAL A 141 -6.97 13.11 0.67
C VAL A 141 -7.08 12.74 2.14
N ALA A 142 -8.29 12.41 2.57
CA ALA A 142 -8.52 11.79 3.87
C ALA A 142 -8.60 10.27 3.66
N LYS A 143 -7.75 9.54 4.37
CA LYS A 143 -7.84 8.08 4.51
C LYS A 143 -8.43 7.77 5.87
N ILE A 144 -9.62 7.18 5.87
CA ILE A 144 -10.45 6.97 7.05
C ILE A 144 -10.45 5.47 7.39
N TYR A 145 -9.98 5.14 8.58
CA TYR A 145 -9.84 3.78 9.10
C TYR A 145 -11.02 3.53 10.06
N ASP A 146 -12.22 3.40 9.48
CA ASP A 146 -13.42 3.08 10.26
C ASP A 146 -13.65 1.57 10.24
N PRO A 147 -13.40 0.88 11.36
CA PRO A 147 -13.55 -0.57 11.42
C PRO A 147 -14.95 -1.04 11.07
N LEU A 148 -15.99 -0.21 11.23
CA LEU A 148 -17.37 -0.57 10.88
C LEU A 148 -17.58 -0.83 9.37
N TYR A 149 -16.64 -0.38 8.52
CA TYR A 149 -16.66 -0.61 7.06
C TYR A 149 -15.52 -1.53 6.58
N TYR A 150 -14.84 -2.20 7.50
CA TYR A 150 -13.95 -3.33 7.20
C TYR A 150 -14.77 -4.62 7.01
N THR A 151 -14.16 -5.61 6.37
CA THR A 151 -14.80 -6.91 6.15
C THR A 151 -14.89 -7.70 7.45
N PHE A 152 -16.06 -7.63 8.10
CA PHE A 152 -16.31 -8.31 9.36
C PHE A 152 -16.56 -9.81 9.20
N GLY A 153 -17.08 -10.24 8.05
CA GLY A 153 -17.23 -11.62 7.62
C GLY A 153 -17.52 -11.65 6.12
N CYS A 154 -17.07 -12.69 5.42
CA CYS A 154 -17.38 -12.90 4.00
C CYS A 154 -18.48 -13.95 3.87
N GLU A 155 -19.42 -13.75 2.94
CA GLU A 155 -20.26 -14.84 2.44
C GLU A 155 -19.36 -16.00 1.98
N GLY A 156 -19.61 -17.21 2.48
CA GLY A 156 -18.82 -18.40 2.18
C GLY A 156 -17.59 -18.64 3.07
N TRP A 157 -17.22 -17.71 3.97
CA TRP A 157 -16.14 -17.92 4.94
C TRP A 157 -16.66 -17.87 6.38
N ALA A 158 -16.55 -18.99 7.09
CA ALA A 158 -17.12 -19.19 8.43
C ALA A 158 -16.51 -18.34 9.56
N LYS A 159 -15.51 -17.49 9.28
CA LYS A 159 -14.74 -16.77 10.31
C LYS A 159 -14.90 -15.26 10.18
N ARG A 160 -15.44 -14.66 11.24
CA ARG A 160 -15.44 -13.21 11.43
C ARG A 160 -14.02 -12.73 11.76
N SER A 161 -13.68 -11.54 11.29
CA SER A 161 -12.35 -10.95 11.44
C SER A 161 -12.31 -9.90 12.54
N ASP A 162 -11.13 -9.73 13.16
CA ASP A 162 -10.87 -8.70 14.16
C ASP A 162 -10.66 -7.33 13.46
N VAL A 163 -11.76 -6.74 13.00
CA VAL A 163 -11.77 -5.53 12.17
C VAL A 163 -11.19 -4.29 12.85
N THR A 164 -11.29 -4.18 14.17
CA THR A 164 -10.74 -3.02 14.90
C THR A 164 -9.23 -3.13 15.01
N LEU A 165 -8.69 -4.35 15.16
CA LEU A 165 -7.26 -4.58 15.07
C LEU A 165 -6.74 -4.30 13.65
N LEU A 166 -7.44 -4.78 12.61
CA LEU A 166 -7.04 -4.54 11.21
C LEU A 166 -7.01 -3.05 10.86
N ALA A 167 -8.03 -2.29 11.28
CA ALA A 167 -8.06 -0.84 11.07
C ALA A 167 -6.90 -0.13 11.77
N ASP A 168 -6.54 -0.55 12.99
CA ASP A 168 -5.38 -0.01 13.70
C ASP A 168 -4.05 -0.44 13.06
N GLU A 169 -3.92 -1.68 12.57
CA GLU A 169 -2.74 -2.17 11.85
C GLU A 169 -2.48 -1.30 10.61
N ASP A 170 -3.52 -1.02 9.81
CA ASP A 170 -3.41 -0.15 8.63
C ASP A 170 -3.07 1.29 9.01
N TYR A 171 -3.80 1.87 9.97
CA TYR A 171 -3.63 3.25 10.41
C TYR A 171 -2.23 3.50 10.99
N SER A 172 -1.78 2.61 11.89
CA SER A 172 -0.51 2.76 12.60
C SER A 172 0.69 2.61 11.68
N ARG A 173 0.66 1.62 10.76
CA ARG A 173 1.70 1.43 9.74
C ARG A 173 1.76 2.62 8.80
N GLU A 174 0.63 3.04 8.24
CA GLU A 174 0.61 4.13 7.27
C GLU A 174 1.09 5.45 7.88
N ALA A 175 0.58 5.80 9.07
CA ALA A 175 1.01 7.00 9.77
C ALA A 175 2.50 6.96 10.12
N SER A 176 3.02 5.82 10.57
CA SER A 176 4.44 5.65 10.90
C SER A 176 5.34 5.79 9.67
N GLY A 177 4.94 5.23 8.53
CA GLY A 177 5.65 5.35 7.26
C GLY A 177 5.75 6.79 6.80
N TYR A 178 4.64 7.54 6.80
CA TYR A 178 4.65 8.96 6.47
C TYR A 178 5.45 9.80 7.46
N GLU A 179 5.39 9.52 8.77
CA GLU A 179 6.22 10.21 9.75
C GLU A 179 7.71 10.03 9.48
N GLU A 180 8.13 8.81 9.13
CA GLU A 180 9.54 8.51 8.85
C GLU A 180 10.02 9.20 7.56
N LEU A 181 9.21 9.13 6.50
CA LEU A 181 9.52 9.78 5.23
C LEU A 181 9.53 11.32 5.33
N ARG A 182 8.67 11.89 6.18
CA ARG A 182 8.70 13.32 6.50
C ARG A 182 9.98 13.69 7.26
N LYS A 183 10.43 12.88 8.22
CA LYS A 183 11.72 13.11 8.92
C LYS A 183 12.90 13.06 7.94
N ALA A 184 12.82 12.18 6.94
CA ALA A 184 13.82 12.09 5.87
C ALA A 184 13.73 13.23 4.84
N GLY A 185 12.71 14.10 4.92
CA GLY A 185 12.52 15.25 4.02
C GLY A 185 12.09 14.87 2.60
N VAL A 186 11.46 13.70 2.42
CA VAL A 186 11.04 13.19 1.11
C VAL A 186 9.53 13.20 0.89
N ASP A 187 8.76 13.71 1.87
CA ASP A 187 7.32 13.95 1.68
C ASP A 187 7.08 15.09 0.69
N GLY A 188 6.01 14.96 -0.10
CA GLY A 188 5.73 15.82 -1.26
C GLY A 188 6.56 15.52 -2.51
N SER A 189 7.68 14.78 -2.39
CA SER A 189 8.53 14.40 -3.52
C SER A 189 8.36 12.93 -3.92
N LEU A 190 8.72 11.99 -3.05
CA LEU A 190 8.63 10.55 -3.32
C LEU A 190 7.27 9.96 -2.91
N VAL A 191 6.63 10.58 -1.92
CA VAL A 191 5.31 10.24 -1.38
C VAL A 191 4.50 11.52 -1.17
N PRO A 192 3.17 11.45 -1.00
CA PRO A 192 2.36 12.62 -0.67
C PRO A 192 2.85 13.36 0.58
N THR A 193 2.73 14.68 0.60
CA THR A 193 2.95 15.47 1.82
C THR A 193 2.02 14.99 2.93
N TYR A 194 2.55 14.77 4.13
CA TYR A 194 1.78 14.27 5.27
C TYR A 194 1.34 15.40 6.21
N TYR A 195 0.03 15.65 6.26
CA TYR A 195 -0.56 16.69 7.11
C TYR A 195 -0.91 16.20 8.52
N GLY A 196 -0.57 14.94 8.83
CA GLY A 196 -0.67 14.35 10.16
C GLY A 196 -1.89 13.46 10.35
N SER A 197 -1.98 12.93 11.56
CA SER A 197 -3.01 12.02 12.01
C SER A 197 -4.08 12.70 12.86
N TRP A 198 -5.29 12.18 12.73
CA TRP A 198 -6.49 12.76 13.28
C TRP A 198 -7.47 11.69 13.76
N THR A 199 -8.42 12.11 14.56
CA THR A 199 -9.55 11.28 14.98
C THR A 199 -10.83 12.09 15.06
N PHE A 200 -11.96 11.43 14.90
CA PHE A 200 -13.30 12.02 15.05
C PHE A 200 -14.27 10.99 15.59
N GLU A 201 -15.44 11.47 16.00
CA GLU A 201 -16.52 10.65 16.52
C GLU A 201 -17.58 10.42 15.43
N ALA A 202 -17.93 9.15 15.22
CA ALA A 202 -18.95 8.73 14.27
C ALA A 202 -20.12 8.06 14.99
N SER A 203 -21.34 8.53 14.77
CA SER A 203 -22.54 7.96 15.37
C SER A 203 -22.94 6.63 14.71
N LEU A 204 -23.60 5.76 15.49
CA LEU A 204 -24.34 4.61 14.96
C LEU A 204 -25.76 5.03 14.56
N LEU A 205 -26.37 4.28 13.64
CA LEU A 205 -27.69 4.56 13.09
C LEU A 205 -28.75 4.51 14.19
N ASN A 206 -29.61 5.54 14.25
CA ASN A 206 -30.70 5.65 15.22
C ASN A 206 -30.25 5.61 16.70
N THR A 207 -29.01 5.98 17.01
CA THR A 207 -28.53 6.07 18.40
C THR A 207 -27.74 7.36 18.65
N ARG A 208 -27.53 7.70 19.93
CA ARG A 208 -26.56 8.72 20.35
C ARG A 208 -25.16 8.16 20.62
N ILE A 209 -24.97 6.85 20.43
CA ILE A 209 -23.70 6.19 20.71
C ILE A 209 -22.73 6.51 19.57
N THR A 210 -21.56 7.02 19.94
CA THR A 210 -20.47 7.32 19.00
C THR A 210 -19.36 6.29 19.14
N ARG A 211 -18.60 6.11 18.06
CA ARG A 211 -17.33 5.38 18.04
C ARG A 211 -16.22 6.31 17.60
N GLN A 212 -15.01 6.08 18.10
CA GLN A 212 -13.82 6.79 17.62
C GLN A 212 -13.41 6.21 16.27
N VAL A 213 -13.08 7.09 15.33
CA VAL A 213 -12.56 6.73 14.01
C VAL A 213 -11.24 7.46 13.79
N ARG A 214 -10.25 6.75 13.25
CA ARG A 214 -8.93 7.31 12.92
C ARG A 214 -8.89 7.72 11.47
N LEU A 215 -8.15 8.78 11.17
CA LEU A 215 -7.84 9.16 9.79
C LEU A 215 -6.47 9.81 9.68
N ILE A 216 -5.92 9.80 8.47
CA ILE A 216 -4.79 10.64 8.10
C ILE A 216 -5.17 11.61 7.00
N LEU A 217 -4.52 12.78 7.00
CA LEU A 217 -4.60 13.74 5.90
C LEU A 217 -3.29 13.76 5.13
N VAL A 218 -3.38 13.56 3.82
CA VAL A 218 -2.24 13.60 2.90
C VAL A 218 -2.54 14.50 1.70
N GLU A 219 -1.50 14.83 0.94
CA GLU A 219 -1.62 15.61 -0.29
C GLU A 219 -2.48 14.92 -1.33
N PHE A 220 -3.37 15.68 -1.96
CA PHE A 220 -4.02 15.24 -3.18
C PHE A 220 -3.05 15.36 -4.36
N ILE A 221 -2.60 14.22 -4.87
CA ILE A 221 -1.75 14.17 -6.05
C ILE A 221 -2.63 14.31 -7.30
N LYS A 222 -2.47 15.42 -8.02
CA LYS A 222 -3.07 15.60 -9.34
C LYS A 222 -2.29 14.78 -10.37
N GLY A 223 -2.69 13.53 -10.53
CA GLY A 223 -2.04 12.57 -11.42
C GLY A 223 -2.93 11.37 -11.68
N GLU A 224 -2.40 10.41 -12.42
CA GLU A 224 -3.07 9.15 -12.73
C GLU A 224 -2.27 7.99 -12.14
N SER A 225 -2.94 7.02 -11.51
CA SER A 225 -2.27 5.80 -11.08
C SER A 225 -1.75 5.04 -12.30
N LEU A 226 -0.63 4.34 -12.18
CA LEU A 226 -0.11 3.54 -13.29
C LEU A 226 -1.13 2.47 -13.71
N MET A 227 -1.93 1.92 -12.80
CA MET A 227 -3.04 1.02 -13.17
C MET A 227 -4.07 1.71 -14.09
N SER A 228 -4.50 2.92 -13.74
CA SER A 228 -5.48 3.68 -14.56
C SER A 228 -4.87 4.10 -15.89
N LEU A 229 -3.62 4.58 -15.88
CA LEU A 229 -2.89 5.03 -17.05
C LEU A 229 -2.71 3.89 -18.07
N TYR A 230 -2.40 2.69 -17.59
CA TYR A 230 -2.34 1.51 -18.45
C TYR A 230 -3.72 1.17 -19.04
N ARG A 231 -4.77 1.12 -18.22
CA ARG A 231 -6.12 0.80 -18.67
C ARG A 231 -6.66 1.81 -19.67
N SER A 232 -6.40 3.10 -19.47
CA SER A 232 -6.79 4.14 -20.42
C SER A 232 -6.05 3.96 -21.74
N SER A 233 -4.76 3.58 -21.73
CA SER A 233 -3.98 3.34 -22.95
C SER A 233 -4.41 2.13 -23.80
N LEU A 234 -5.31 1.28 -23.31
CA LEU A 234 -5.80 0.11 -24.05
C LEU A 234 -6.58 0.50 -25.32
N PRO A 235 -6.50 -0.29 -26.40
CA PRO A 235 -7.04 0.09 -27.71
C PRO A 235 -8.55 0.36 -27.74
N SER A 236 -9.30 -0.25 -26.82
CA SER A 236 -10.74 -0.08 -26.70
C SER A 236 -11.14 1.21 -25.99
N SER A 237 -10.18 2.01 -25.50
CA SER A 237 -10.43 2.98 -24.42
C SER A 237 -9.78 4.37 -24.54
N ALA A 238 -8.82 4.66 -25.44
CA ALA A 238 -8.29 6.05 -25.51
C ALA A 238 -7.61 6.54 -26.80
N PRO A 239 -7.53 7.88 -26.96
CA PRO A 239 -6.72 8.61 -27.94
C PRO A 239 -5.22 8.73 -27.61
N LYS A 240 -4.74 8.29 -26.43
CA LYS A 240 -3.31 8.32 -26.04
C LYS A 240 -2.81 6.89 -25.78
N ARG A 241 -2.14 6.30 -26.76
CA ARG A 241 -1.45 5.01 -26.59
C ARG A 241 -0.07 5.26 -25.99
N LEU A 242 0.23 4.61 -24.87
CA LEU A 242 1.60 4.50 -24.38
C LEU A 242 2.33 3.48 -25.26
N ASN A 243 3.49 3.86 -25.78
CA ASN A 243 4.35 2.91 -26.47
C ASN A 243 5.15 2.07 -25.46
N SER A 244 5.75 0.99 -25.96
CA SER A 244 6.48 0.04 -25.12
C SER A 244 7.69 0.66 -24.42
N GLU A 245 8.38 1.61 -25.04
CA GLU A 245 9.52 2.31 -24.44
C GLU A 245 9.08 3.24 -23.30
N GLN A 246 8.00 3.99 -23.48
CA GLN A 246 7.41 4.86 -22.47
C GLN A 246 7.00 4.06 -21.23
N ARG A 247 6.40 2.87 -21.41
CA ARG A 247 6.05 1.97 -20.29
C ARG A 247 7.29 1.58 -19.49
N LEU A 248 8.34 1.13 -20.17
CA LEU A 248 9.60 0.76 -19.52
C LEU A 248 10.26 1.95 -18.80
N ARG A 249 10.20 3.15 -19.38
CA ARG A 249 10.76 4.37 -18.77
C ARG A 249 10.04 4.76 -17.47
N ILE A 250 8.70 4.77 -17.50
CA ILE A 250 7.86 5.02 -16.33
C ILE A 250 8.11 3.98 -15.24
N LEU A 251 8.18 2.71 -15.63
CA LEU A 251 8.45 1.61 -14.70
C LEU A 251 9.82 1.75 -14.04
N ALA A 252 10.86 2.02 -14.82
CA ALA A 252 12.21 2.20 -14.29
C ALA A 252 12.24 3.36 -13.28
N ARG A 253 11.47 4.42 -13.53
CA ARG A 253 11.33 5.51 -12.57
C ARG A 253 10.59 5.12 -11.30
N ALA A 254 9.52 4.33 -11.40
CA ALA A 254 8.80 3.82 -10.23
C ALA A 254 9.71 2.95 -9.34
N MET A 255 10.54 2.09 -9.95
CA MET A 255 11.52 1.25 -9.25
C MET A 255 12.59 2.08 -8.53
N GLU A 256 13.03 3.21 -9.10
CA GLU A 256 13.93 4.15 -8.42
C GLU A 256 13.28 4.81 -7.21
N VAL A 257 12.03 5.24 -7.33
CA VAL A 257 11.30 5.86 -6.21
C VAL A 257 11.13 4.83 -5.10
N TYR A 258 10.81 3.58 -5.42
CA TYR A 258 10.78 2.48 -4.45
C TYR A 258 12.12 2.30 -3.73
N SER A 259 13.24 2.26 -4.48
CA SER A 259 14.58 2.16 -3.89
C SER A 259 14.88 3.31 -2.92
N LYS A 260 14.51 4.54 -3.28
CA LYS A 260 14.71 5.72 -2.42
C LYS A 260 13.83 5.72 -1.19
N VAL A 261 12.58 5.27 -1.29
CA VAL A 261 11.69 5.09 -0.12
C VAL A 261 12.25 4.02 0.82
N HIS A 262 12.75 2.90 0.27
CA HIS A 262 13.43 1.87 1.04
C HIS A 262 14.69 2.39 1.75
N PHE A 263 15.48 3.25 1.08
CA PHE A 263 16.64 3.91 1.68
C PHE A 263 16.29 4.76 2.91
N CYS A 264 15.11 5.38 2.90
CA CYS A 264 14.54 6.10 4.03
C CYS A 264 13.99 5.18 5.14
N GLN A 265 14.42 3.91 5.17
CA GLN A 265 14.07 2.91 6.19
C GLN A 265 12.58 2.52 6.19
N VAL A 266 11.91 2.69 5.04
CA VAL A 266 10.50 2.32 4.84
C VAL A 266 10.38 1.33 3.68
N SER A 267 10.02 0.09 3.97
CA SER A 267 9.59 -0.85 2.94
C SER A 267 8.11 -0.63 2.66
N HIS A 268 7.73 -0.34 1.40
CA HIS A 268 6.33 -0.03 1.05
C HIS A 268 5.37 -1.20 1.33
N GLY A 269 5.80 -2.44 1.11
CA GLY A 269 5.02 -3.66 1.36
C GLY A 269 3.87 -3.94 0.38
N ASP A 270 3.64 -3.07 -0.60
CA ASP A 270 2.61 -3.25 -1.65
C ASP A 270 2.95 -2.41 -2.90
N PHE A 271 4.13 -2.66 -3.48
CA PHE A 271 4.59 -1.95 -4.68
C PHE A 271 3.89 -2.51 -5.93
N ALA A 272 2.76 -1.92 -6.28
CA ALA A 272 1.92 -2.30 -7.41
C ALA A 272 1.49 -1.07 -8.23
N PRO A 273 1.06 -1.20 -9.50
CA PRO A 273 0.72 -0.05 -10.35
C PRO A 273 -0.43 0.82 -9.81
N ARG A 274 -1.30 0.26 -8.95
CA ARG A 274 -2.37 1.01 -8.29
C ARG A 274 -1.86 2.01 -7.23
N ASN A 275 -0.64 1.77 -6.73
CA ASN A 275 -0.01 2.52 -5.64
C ASN A 275 1.15 3.42 -6.12
N ALA A 276 1.35 3.51 -7.43
CA ALA A 276 2.27 4.46 -8.05
C ALA A 276 1.47 5.45 -8.91
N VAL A 277 1.69 6.74 -8.72
CA VAL A 277 0.97 7.82 -9.42
C VAL A 277 1.96 8.61 -10.26
N LEU A 278 1.63 8.78 -11.55
CA LEU A 278 2.32 9.71 -12.43
C LEU A 278 1.77 11.12 -12.21
N ARG A 279 2.61 12.02 -11.70
CA ARG A 279 2.31 13.43 -11.52
C ARG A 279 2.67 14.19 -12.80
N GLY A 280 1.68 14.87 -13.39
CA GLY A 280 1.87 15.65 -14.60
C GLY A 280 1.99 14.82 -15.89
N PRO A 281 2.13 15.47 -17.06
CA PRO A 281 2.05 14.82 -18.36
C PRO A 281 3.41 14.43 -18.96
N ASP A 282 4.53 14.72 -18.30
CA ASP A 282 5.88 14.46 -18.82
C ASP A 282 6.21 12.97 -18.76
N LEU A 283 6.29 12.33 -19.93
CA LEU A 283 6.63 10.91 -20.08
C LEU A 283 8.11 10.67 -20.37
N GLU A 284 8.88 11.74 -20.66
CA GLU A 284 10.33 11.65 -20.88
C GLU A 284 11.07 11.69 -19.56
N ASN A 285 10.59 12.47 -18.60
CA ASN A 285 11.03 12.46 -17.21
C ASN A 285 9.85 12.27 -16.24
N PRO A 286 9.33 11.04 -16.11
CA PRO A 286 8.16 10.77 -15.27
C PRO A 286 8.36 11.21 -13.81
N ASP A 287 7.43 11.99 -13.27
CA ASP A 287 7.39 12.27 -11.83
C ASP A 287 6.49 11.25 -11.15
N ILE A 288 7.09 10.29 -10.44
CA ILE A 288 6.37 9.19 -9.80
C ILE A 288 6.30 9.42 -8.30
N VAL A 289 5.09 9.29 -7.76
CA VAL A 289 4.81 9.38 -6.33
C VAL A 289 4.21 8.06 -5.87
N LEU A 290 4.76 7.46 -4.82
CA LEU A 290 4.19 6.25 -4.19
C LEU A 290 3.14 6.64 -3.15
N ILE A 291 2.03 5.92 -3.14
CA ILE A 291 0.90 6.12 -2.24
C ILE A 291 0.53 4.79 -1.56
N ASP A 292 -0.29 4.85 -0.52
CA ASP A 292 -0.80 3.65 0.16
C ASP A 292 0.25 2.87 0.96
N LEU A 293 0.70 3.49 2.05
CA LEU A 293 1.68 2.91 2.97
C LEU A 293 1.03 2.10 4.10
N ASN A 294 -0.25 1.71 3.98
CA ASN A 294 -0.92 0.89 4.99
C ASN A 294 -0.27 -0.48 5.18
N SER A 295 0.40 -1.00 4.14
CA SER A 295 1.16 -2.25 4.21
C SER A 295 2.64 -2.06 4.54
N CYS A 296 3.09 -0.83 4.83
CA CYS A 296 4.52 -0.57 4.98
C CYS A 296 5.11 -1.10 6.29
N THR A 297 6.43 -1.28 6.28
CA THR A 297 7.22 -1.54 7.48
C THR A 297 8.31 -0.48 7.63
N VAL A 298 8.44 0.08 8.83
CA VAL A 298 9.43 1.09 9.17
C VAL A 298 10.53 0.44 10.01
N HIS A 299 11.75 0.33 9.47
CA HIS A 299 12.83 -0.46 10.07
C HIS A 299 13.39 0.20 11.35
N THR A 300 13.26 1.51 11.48
CA THR A 300 13.71 2.27 12.66
C THR A 300 12.77 2.12 13.87
N ARG A 301 11.58 1.54 13.68
CA ARG A 301 10.59 1.43 14.75
C ARG A 301 10.87 0.23 15.66
N PRO A 302 10.57 0.34 16.97
CA PRO A 302 10.70 -0.78 17.89
C PRO A 302 9.90 -1.98 17.39
N LYS A 303 10.41 -3.18 17.65
CA LYS A 303 9.77 -4.44 17.27
C LYS A 303 9.58 -4.64 15.77
N SER A 304 10.20 -3.83 14.91
CA SER A 304 10.38 -4.21 13.52
C SER A 304 11.26 -5.45 13.46
N VAL A 305 10.84 -6.45 12.68
CA VAL A 305 11.66 -7.65 12.43
C VAL A 305 12.82 -7.34 11.49
N TYR A 306 12.75 -6.20 10.79
CA TYR A 306 13.80 -5.70 9.94
C TYR A 306 14.69 -4.76 10.73
N ARG A 307 16.01 -4.88 10.51
CA ARG A 307 16.98 -3.96 11.09
C ARG A 307 17.20 -2.80 10.14
N PRO A 308 17.40 -1.57 10.66
CA PRO A 308 17.81 -0.46 9.83
C PRO A 308 19.05 -0.82 9.01
N VAL A 309 19.01 -0.52 7.73
CA VAL A 309 20.14 -0.75 6.83
C VAL A 309 21.00 0.51 6.85
N GLU A 310 22.23 0.39 7.32
CA GLU A 310 23.25 1.44 7.23
C GLU A 310 23.80 1.54 5.80
N ALA A 311 22.95 2.00 4.88
CA ALA A 311 23.37 2.32 3.52
C ALA A 311 23.78 3.80 3.44
N ARG A 312 24.77 4.12 2.60
CA ARG A 312 25.14 5.51 2.30
C ARG A 312 24.32 6.10 1.15
N ARG A 313 23.71 5.22 0.34
CA ARG A 313 22.92 5.55 -0.84
C ARG A 313 21.78 4.56 -1.01
N PRO A 314 20.74 4.90 -1.78
CA PRO A 314 19.72 3.94 -2.17
C PRO A 314 20.32 2.74 -2.89
N LEU A 315 19.76 1.55 -2.67
CA LEU A 315 20.23 0.33 -3.35
C LEU A 315 19.97 0.42 -4.85
N ASN A 316 20.88 -0.10 -5.66
CA ASN A 316 20.68 -0.18 -7.11
C ASN A 316 19.33 -0.87 -7.45
N PRO A 317 18.40 -0.21 -8.18
CA PRO A 317 17.11 -0.80 -8.52
C PRO A 317 17.22 -2.10 -9.34
N ALA A 318 18.19 -2.23 -10.25
CA ALA A 318 18.41 -3.49 -10.97
C ALA A 318 18.67 -4.64 -10.00
N TYR A 319 19.36 -4.36 -8.90
CA TYR A 319 19.64 -5.35 -7.88
C TYR A 319 18.41 -5.70 -7.04
N LEU A 320 17.62 -4.70 -6.63
CA LEU A 320 16.39 -4.92 -5.86
C LEU A 320 15.35 -5.78 -6.60
N PHE A 321 15.34 -5.72 -7.92
CA PHE A 321 14.34 -6.38 -8.77
C PHE A 321 14.96 -7.41 -9.72
N TRP A 322 16.17 -7.89 -9.44
CA TRP A 322 16.91 -8.79 -10.32
C TRP A 322 16.19 -10.13 -10.56
N SER A 323 15.65 -10.68 -9.47
CA SER A 323 15.21 -12.08 -9.43
C SER A 323 13.77 -12.25 -9.86
N GLU A 324 12.93 -11.22 -9.70
CA GLU A 324 11.49 -11.29 -9.95
C GLU A 324 10.96 -9.96 -10.48
N LEU A 325 9.92 -10.04 -11.32
CA LEU A 325 9.16 -8.88 -11.77
C LEU A 325 8.39 -8.28 -10.57
N PRO A 326 8.28 -6.94 -10.46
CA PRO A 326 7.42 -6.32 -9.46
C PRO A 326 5.98 -6.82 -9.60
N GLU A 327 5.36 -7.20 -8.47
CA GLU A 327 3.99 -7.75 -8.44
C GLU A 327 2.97 -6.78 -9.07
N GLY A 328 2.11 -7.30 -9.95
CA GLY A 328 1.06 -6.51 -10.59
C GLY A 328 1.54 -5.67 -11.78
N PHE A 329 2.85 -5.60 -12.05
CA PHE A 329 3.43 -4.90 -13.20
C PHE A 329 3.58 -5.79 -14.44
N GLU A 330 3.06 -7.01 -14.46
CA GLU A 330 3.20 -7.96 -15.58
C GLU A 330 2.83 -7.32 -16.92
N TYR A 331 1.71 -6.60 -16.96
CA TYR A 331 1.21 -5.93 -18.16
C TYR A 331 1.96 -4.66 -18.56
N TRP A 332 2.83 -4.15 -17.68
CA TRP A 332 3.71 -3.02 -17.96
C TRP A 332 4.96 -3.42 -18.74
N PHE A 333 5.34 -4.70 -18.70
CA PHE A 333 6.46 -5.21 -19.45
C PHE A 333 6.02 -5.61 -20.87
N PRO A 334 6.57 -4.99 -21.92
CA PRO A 334 6.33 -5.41 -23.30
C PRO A 334 7.05 -6.73 -23.60
N GLU A 335 6.62 -7.46 -24.61
CA GLU A 335 7.41 -8.58 -25.14
C GLU A 335 8.73 -8.08 -25.75
N PRO A 336 9.85 -8.83 -25.67
CA PRO A 336 10.01 -10.10 -24.96
C PRO A 336 10.40 -9.95 -23.47
N HIS A 337 10.35 -8.75 -22.90
CA HIS A 337 10.77 -8.47 -21.52
C HIS A 337 9.90 -9.18 -20.50
N PHE A 338 8.62 -9.37 -20.79
CA PHE A 338 7.72 -10.14 -19.92
C PHE A 338 8.01 -11.64 -19.98
N SER A 339 8.10 -12.23 -21.18
CA SER A 339 8.20 -13.69 -21.34
C SER A 339 9.61 -14.26 -21.18
N LYS A 340 10.67 -13.44 -21.36
CA LYS A 340 12.07 -13.90 -21.30
C LYS A 340 12.84 -13.25 -20.16
N PRO A 341 13.10 -13.99 -19.06
CA PRO A 341 13.87 -13.48 -17.92
C PRO A 341 15.25 -12.92 -18.28
N ALA A 342 15.95 -13.52 -19.25
CA ALA A 342 17.25 -13.04 -19.70
C ALA A 342 17.18 -11.65 -20.36
N VAL A 343 16.08 -11.35 -21.08
CA VAL A 343 15.83 -10.04 -21.68
C VAL A 343 15.47 -9.01 -20.62
N TYR A 344 14.60 -9.37 -19.66
CA TYR A 344 14.28 -8.52 -18.53
C TYR A 344 15.54 -8.09 -17.76
N LYS A 345 16.41 -9.06 -17.43
CA LYS A 345 17.68 -8.81 -16.75
C LYS A 345 18.64 -7.97 -17.59
N GLY A 346 18.65 -8.15 -18.91
CA GLY A 346 19.39 -7.29 -19.84
C GLY A 346 18.88 -5.85 -19.83
N TRP A 347 17.56 -5.66 -19.78
CA TRP A 347 16.95 -4.33 -19.64
C TRP A 347 17.28 -3.67 -18.30
N LEU A 348 17.28 -4.41 -17.19
CA LEU A 348 17.75 -3.89 -15.90
C LEU A 348 19.20 -3.41 -15.99
N ARG A 349 20.08 -4.21 -16.64
CA ARG A 349 21.48 -3.85 -16.87
C ARG A 349 21.67 -2.66 -17.79
N SER A 350 20.79 -2.47 -18.77
CA SER A 350 20.88 -1.34 -19.71
C SER A 350 20.56 0.02 -19.07
N GLN A 351 19.98 0.04 -17.85
CA GLN A 351 19.73 1.26 -17.09
C GLN A 351 21.02 1.84 -16.49
N SER A 352 21.89 2.40 -17.35
CA SER A 352 23.21 2.93 -16.97
C SER A 352 23.22 3.82 -15.73
N ARG A 353 22.17 4.63 -15.53
CA ARG A 353 22.01 5.52 -14.36
C ARG A 353 21.90 4.81 -13.01
N TRP A 354 21.52 3.53 -12.98
CA TRP A 354 21.47 2.72 -11.76
C TRP A 354 22.84 2.21 -11.32
N TYR A 355 23.80 2.18 -12.24
CA TYR A 355 25.17 1.75 -12.00
C TYR A 355 26.12 2.93 -11.70
N ASP A 356 25.58 4.15 -11.58
CA ASP A 356 26.33 5.31 -11.12
C ASP A 356 26.57 5.20 -9.60
N PRO A 357 27.83 4.98 -9.15
CA PRO A 357 28.14 4.81 -7.73
C PRO A 357 27.96 6.10 -6.92
N ALA A 358 27.81 7.25 -7.57
CA ALA A 358 27.46 8.50 -6.90
C ALA A 358 25.98 8.52 -6.48
N LYS A 359 25.12 7.79 -7.20
CA LYS A 359 23.65 7.79 -7.00
C LYS A 359 23.14 6.58 -6.24
N PHE A 360 23.69 5.39 -6.50
CA PHE A 360 23.21 4.14 -5.94
C PHE A 360 24.33 3.29 -5.35
N GLU A 361 24.00 2.61 -4.26
CA GLU A 361 24.85 1.57 -3.69
C GLU A 361 24.85 0.36 -4.63
N GLN A 362 26.05 -0.07 -5.01
CA GLN A 362 26.22 -1.19 -5.93
C GLN A 362 26.17 -2.53 -5.17
N PRO A 363 25.69 -3.61 -5.80
CA PRO A 363 25.62 -4.90 -5.13
C PRO A 363 27.03 -5.37 -4.71
N THR A 364 27.16 -5.83 -3.47
CA THR A 364 28.41 -6.42 -2.97
C THR A 364 28.74 -7.71 -3.72
N LYS A 365 29.98 -8.20 -3.62
CA LYS A 365 30.37 -9.48 -4.21
C LYS A 365 29.45 -10.63 -3.79
N GLU A 366 29.13 -10.71 -2.49
CA GLU A 366 28.22 -11.72 -1.94
C GLU A 366 26.81 -11.61 -2.52
N ASN A 367 26.30 -10.38 -2.67
CA ASN A 367 25.01 -10.12 -3.29
C ASN A 367 24.95 -10.56 -4.75
N ARG A 368 26.05 -10.36 -5.48
CA ARG A 368 26.15 -10.78 -6.88
C ARG A 368 26.16 -12.29 -7.01
N GLU A 369 26.89 -12.98 -6.14
CA GLU A 369 26.95 -14.45 -6.10
C GLU A 369 25.59 -15.06 -5.70
N SER A 370 24.93 -14.52 -4.67
CA SER A 370 23.68 -15.09 -4.15
C SER A 370 22.49 -14.99 -5.10
N GLU A 371 22.42 -13.91 -5.88
CA GLU A 371 21.31 -13.64 -6.81
C GLU A 371 21.68 -13.96 -8.27
N ASN A 372 22.83 -14.62 -8.50
CA ASN A 372 23.37 -14.90 -9.84
C ASN A 372 23.43 -13.64 -10.72
N PHE A 373 23.78 -12.50 -10.11
CA PHE A 373 23.71 -11.17 -10.74
C PHE A 373 24.67 -11.01 -11.91
N ASP A 374 25.63 -11.93 -12.07
CA ASP A 374 26.64 -11.95 -13.12
C ASP A 374 26.32 -12.91 -14.27
N GLU A 375 25.14 -13.53 -14.26
CA GLU A 375 24.74 -14.45 -15.34
C GLU A 375 24.66 -13.76 -16.71
N PRO A 376 24.82 -14.50 -17.82
CA PRO A 376 24.59 -13.96 -19.16
C PRO A 376 23.17 -13.38 -19.28
N VAL A 377 23.05 -12.23 -19.93
CA VAL A 377 21.77 -11.58 -20.22
C VAL A 377 21.60 -11.42 -21.72
N GLU A 378 20.35 -11.24 -22.16
CA GLU A 378 20.01 -10.93 -23.53
C GLU A 378 19.57 -9.46 -23.64
N TYR A 379 19.91 -8.80 -24.73
CA TYR A 379 19.40 -7.46 -25.04
C TYR A 379 18.46 -7.57 -26.23
N SER A 380 17.28 -7.01 -26.09
CA SER A 380 16.29 -6.96 -27.17
C SER A 380 15.45 -5.72 -27.02
N ASP A 381 15.11 -5.10 -28.15
CA ASP A 381 14.17 -3.98 -28.15
C ASP A 381 12.77 -4.46 -27.77
N PRO A 382 11.97 -3.60 -27.11
CA PRO A 382 10.60 -3.94 -26.81
C PRO A 382 9.76 -3.93 -28.09
N ILE A 383 9.00 -5.01 -28.28
CA ILE A 383 8.09 -5.17 -29.39
C ILE A 383 6.84 -4.32 -29.13
N SER A 384 6.26 -3.74 -30.18
CA SER A 384 5.00 -3.00 -30.07
C SER A 384 3.84 -3.95 -29.78
N ASP A 385 2.80 -3.50 -29.07
CA ASP A 385 1.63 -4.35 -28.79
C ASP A 385 0.91 -4.80 -30.09
N GLU A 386 1.02 -4.01 -31.16
CA GLU A 386 0.48 -4.34 -32.48
C GLU A 386 1.29 -5.44 -33.19
N GLU A 387 2.61 -5.31 -33.19
CA GLU A 387 3.50 -6.34 -33.73
C GLU A 387 3.38 -7.66 -32.94
N ASN A 388 3.22 -7.58 -31.62
CA ASN A 388 3.01 -8.77 -30.80
C ASN A 388 1.69 -9.49 -31.14
N ARG A 389 0.60 -8.74 -31.35
CA ARG A 389 -0.68 -9.33 -31.78
C ARG A 389 -0.57 -10.03 -33.13
N LEU A 390 0.15 -9.44 -34.08
CA LEU A 390 0.36 -10.02 -35.40
C LEU A 390 1.19 -11.31 -35.34
N LYS A 391 2.10 -11.46 -34.37
CA LYS A 391 2.88 -12.69 -34.16
C LYS A 391 2.10 -13.82 -33.49
N CYS A 392 0.97 -13.51 -32.84
CA CYS A 392 0.12 -14.50 -32.15
C CYS A 392 -1.09 -14.96 -32.98
N GLN A 393 -1.31 -14.37 -34.16
CA GLN A 393 -2.26 -14.83 -35.17
C GLN A 393 -1.55 -15.77 -36.15
#